data_AF-Q21AD1-F1
#
_entry.id   AF-Q21AD1-F1
#
_cell.length_a   1.000
_cell.length_b   1.000
_cell.length_c   1.000
_cell.angle_alpha   90.00
_cell.angle_beta   90.00
_cell.angle_gamma   90.00
#
_symmetry.space_group_name_H-M   'P 1'
#
loop_
_entity.id
_entity.type
_entity.pdbx_description
1 polymer ?
#
loop_
_entity_poly.entity_id
_entity_poly.type
_entity_poly.pdbx_seq_one_letter_code
_entity_poly.pdbx_strand_id
1 'polypeptide(L)'
;MNQPFESNLNNVAAANEAEPPKSDPASFGKLADLAARAVEETNRLTNLEPILRIPVTVQVLLGSATMPVADLMKLGRGAVIPLDHRVGEPVEVVVNGRIVARGAVVVVEDENSRFGVSLTEIVGGTTGAEA
;
A
#
# COMPACT_ATOMS: atom_id res chain seq x y z
N MET A 1 39.97 -7.49 85.84
CA MET A 1 39.07 -8.44 85.15
C MET A 1 38.70 -7.84 83.80
N ASN A 2 39.29 -8.37 82.72
CA ASN A 2 39.06 -7.92 81.35
C ASN A 2 37.75 -8.49 80.82
N GLN A 3 36.97 -7.66 80.12
CA GLN A 3 35.92 -8.10 79.20
C GLN A 3 36.39 -7.83 77.77
N PRO A 4 36.25 -8.79 76.83
CA PRO A 4 36.88 -8.74 75.52
C PRO A 4 36.04 -8.02 74.46
N PHE A 5 36.72 -7.56 73.41
CA PHE A 5 36.14 -7.12 72.14
C PHE A 5 35.60 -8.32 71.37
N GLU A 6 34.32 -8.32 71.01
CA GLU A 6 33.79 -9.13 69.90
C GLU A 6 32.90 -8.27 68.98
N SER A 7 33.50 -7.96 67.82
CA SER A 7 32.96 -8.15 66.47
C SER A 7 31.51 -7.74 66.19
N ASN A 8 31.37 -6.53 65.64
CA ASN A 8 30.23 -6.14 64.81
C ASN A 8 30.33 -6.88 63.45
N LEU A 9 29.41 -7.79 63.14
CA LEU A 9 29.16 -8.28 61.78
C LEU A 9 27.74 -8.86 61.73
N ASN A 10 27.00 -8.53 60.66
CA ASN A 10 25.68 -9.04 60.26
C ASN A 10 24.46 -8.20 60.66
N ASN A 11 24.42 -6.98 60.12
CA ASN A 11 23.16 -6.41 59.65
C ASN A 11 23.00 -6.71 58.15
N VAL A 12 22.62 -7.95 57.80
CA VAL A 12 22.18 -8.35 56.45
C VAL A 12 21.12 -9.45 56.58
N ALA A 13 19.94 -9.10 57.07
CA ALA A 13 18.74 -9.91 56.91
C ALA A 13 17.49 -9.04 57.08
N ALA A 14 17.43 -7.95 56.32
CA ALA A 14 16.14 -7.35 56.00
C ALA A 14 15.41 -8.35 55.08
N ALA A 15 14.54 -9.17 55.67
CA ALA A 15 13.54 -9.91 54.94
C ALA A 15 12.64 -8.89 54.24
N ASN A 16 12.94 -8.61 52.97
CA ASN A 16 12.06 -7.87 52.09
C ASN A 16 10.94 -8.82 51.67
N GLU A 17 9.87 -8.89 52.47
CA GLU A 17 8.59 -9.44 52.06
C GLU A 17 8.05 -8.59 50.90
N ALA A 18 8.42 -8.97 49.68
CA ALA A 18 7.74 -8.49 48.48
C ALA A 18 6.31 -9.02 48.51
N GLU A 19 5.36 -8.17 48.92
CA GLU A 19 3.93 -8.38 48.74
C GLU A 19 3.69 -8.75 47.26
N PRO A 20 3.07 -9.89 46.93
CA PRO A 20 2.82 -10.24 45.54
C PRO A 20 1.98 -9.11 44.91
N PRO A 21 2.32 -8.62 43.71
CA PRO A 21 1.54 -7.57 43.08
C PRO A 21 0.10 -8.08 42.97
N LYS A 22 -0.81 -7.44 43.72
CA LYS A 22 -2.25 -7.68 43.62
C LYS A 22 -2.61 -7.41 42.16
N SER A 23 -2.79 -8.51 41.44
CA SER A 23 -3.17 -8.49 40.03
C SER A 23 -4.62 -8.03 39.99
N ASP A 24 -4.84 -6.72 39.82
CA ASP A 24 -6.18 -6.19 39.60
C ASP A 24 -6.78 -6.90 38.37
N PRO A 25 -7.80 -7.76 38.55
CA PRO A 25 -8.36 -8.56 37.45
C PRO A 25 -9.01 -7.67 36.37
N ALA A 26 -9.34 -6.42 36.73
CA ALA A 26 -9.86 -5.41 35.81
C ALA A 26 -8.84 -4.96 34.73
N SER A 27 -7.54 -5.07 35.00
CA SER A 27 -6.48 -4.69 34.05
C SER A 27 -6.30 -5.73 32.94
N PHE A 28 -6.60 -7.00 33.21
CA PHE A 28 -6.54 -8.09 32.23
C PHE A 28 -7.69 -8.02 31.22
N GLY A 29 -8.89 -7.59 31.64
CA GLY A 29 -10.03 -7.42 30.74
C GLY A 29 -9.79 -6.36 29.67
N LYS A 30 -9.17 -5.22 30.03
CA LYS A 30 -8.81 -4.17 29.07
C LYS A 30 -7.75 -4.63 28.06
N LEU A 31 -6.81 -5.46 28.49
CA LEU A 31 -5.78 -6.03 27.61
C LEU A 31 -6.38 -7.05 26.63
N ALA A 32 -7.36 -7.84 27.07
CA ALA A 32 -8.11 -8.77 26.22
C ALA A 32 -8.96 -8.02 25.17
N ASP A 33 -9.61 -6.92 25.53
CA ASP A 33 -10.36 -6.09 24.58
C ASP A 33 -9.46 -5.40 23.54
N LEU A 34 -8.27 -4.93 23.95
CA LEU A 34 -7.27 -4.39 23.02
C LEU A 34 -6.73 -5.47 22.08
N ALA A 35 -6.47 -6.66 22.60
CA ALA A 35 -6.03 -7.80 21.80
C ALA A 35 -7.12 -8.26 20.80
N ALA A 36 -8.38 -8.31 21.23
CA ALA A 36 -9.51 -8.65 20.36
C ALA A 36 -9.68 -7.64 19.20
N ARG A 37 -9.56 -6.35 19.49
CA ARG A 37 -9.59 -5.29 18.47
C ARG A 37 -8.43 -5.38 17.47
N ALA A 38 -7.21 -5.66 17.95
CA ALA A 38 -6.03 -5.84 17.09
C ALA A 38 -6.15 -7.07 16.17
N VAL A 39 -6.76 -8.15 16.67
CA VAL A 39 -7.05 -9.36 15.87
C VAL A 39 -8.12 -9.06 14.81
N GLU A 40 -9.16 -8.29 15.13
CA GLU A 40 -10.20 -7.91 14.16
C GLU A 40 -9.66 -7.02 13.03
N GLU A 41 -8.77 -6.08 13.37
CA GLU A 41 -8.09 -5.20 12.40
C GLU A 41 -7.12 -5.97 11.50
N THR A 42 -6.37 -6.92 12.06
CA THR A 42 -5.53 -7.85 11.30
C THR A 42 -6.38 -8.68 10.34
N ASN A 43 -7.50 -9.22 10.81
CA ASN A 43 -8.40 -10.06 10.01
C ASN A 43 -9.03 -9.28 8.85
N ARG A 44 -9.33 -7.98 9.02
CA ARG A 44 -9.77 -7.12 7.89
C ARG A 44 -8.71 -6.99 6.80
N LEU A 45 -7.45 -6.82 7.17
CA LEU A 45 -6.35 -6.76 6.20
C LEU A 45 -6.17 -8.11 5.47
N THR A 46 -6.28 -9.23 6.19
CA THR A 46 -6.18 -10.58 5.60
C THR A 46 -7.32 -10.87 4.62
N ASN A 47 -8.52 -10.35 4.87
CA ASN A 47 -9.68 -10.53 4.00
C ASN A 47 -9.61 -9.73 2.69
N LEU A 48 -8.72 -8.72 2.59
CA LEU A 48 -8.52 -7.95 1.35
C LEU A 48 -7.54 -8.63 0.40
N GLU A 49 -6.69 -9.53 0.90
CA GLU A 49 -5.63 -10.16 0.10
C GLU A 49 -6.12 -10.94 -1.14
N PRO A 50 -7.28 -11.64 -1.10
CA PRO A 50 -7.86 -12.24 -2.30
C PRO A 50 -8.30 -11.20 -3.35
N ILE A 51 -8.82 -10.05 -2.90
CA ILE A 51 -9.31 -8.97 -3.78
C ILE A 51 -8.14 -8.29 -4.50
N LEU A 52 -7.00 -8.14 -3.83
CA LEU A 52 -5.78 -7.55 -4.42
C LEU A 52 -5.18 -8.39 -5.57
N ARG A 53 -5.54 -9.68 -5.68
CA ARG A 53 -5.08 -10.59 -6.73
C ARG A 53 -5.98 -10.61 -7.96
N ILE A 54 -7.11 -9.90 -7.94
CA ILE A 54 -8.03 -9.86 -9.08
C ILE A 54 -7.31 -9.22 -10.28
N PRO A 55 -7.14 -9.94 -11.40
CA PRO A 55 -6.48 -9.38 -12.57
C PRO A 55 -7.35 -8.30 -13.21
N VAL A 56 -6.71 -7.21 -13.64
CA VAL A 56 -7.37 -6.11 -14.35
C VAL A 56 -6.70 -5.87 -15.70
N THR A 57 -7.47 -5.46 -16.69
CA THR A 57 -6.94 -5.11 -18.01
C THR A 57 -6.54 -3.64 -18.02
N VAL A 58 -5.25 -3.39 -18.24
CA VAL A 58 -4.69 -2.06 -18.43
C VAL A 58 -4.56 -1.81 -19.93
N GLN A 59 -5.07 -0.67 -20.38
CA GLN A 59 -4.99 -0.20 -21.77
C GLN A 59 -4.28 1.15 -21.79
N VAL A 60 -3.39 1.33 -22.76
CA VAL A 60 -2.71 2.61 -22.99
C VAL A 60 -3.26 3.18 -24.28
N LEU A 61 -3.86 4.37 -24.20
CA LEU A 61 -4.46 5.05 -25.34
C LEU A 61 -3.47 6.10 -25.85
N LEU A 62 -3.00 5.92 -27.08
CA LEU A 62 -2.19 6.92 -27.78
C LEU A 62 -3.04 8.14 -28.20
N GLY A 63 -4.31 7.91 -28.53
CA GLY A 63 -5.27 8.95 -28.89
C GLY A 63 -6.56 8.36 -29.48
N SER A 64 -7.52 9.24 -29.76
CA SER A 64 -8.83 8.88 -30.30
C SER A 64 -9.09 9.59 -31.63
N ALA A 65 -9.99 9.03 -32.44
CA ALA A 65 -10.45 9.65 -33.67
C ALA A 65 -11.95 9.38 -33.85
N THR A 66 -12.71 10.42 -34.18
CA THR A 66 -14.13 10.32 -34.50
C THR A 66 -14.33 10.55 -35.99
N MET A 67 -15.03 9.64 -36.67
CA MET A 67 -15.32 9.75 -38.10
C MET A 67 -16.70 9.18 -38.45
N PRO A 68 -17.33 9.64 -39.56
CA PRO A 68 -18.54 9.02 -40.06
C PRO A 68 -18.32 7.56 -40.45
N VAL A 69 -19.35 6.72 -40.27
CA VAL A 69 -19.31 5.30 -40.66
C VAL A 69 -18.95 5.13 -42.15
N ALA A 70 -19.37 6.07 -43.00
CA ALA A 70 -19.05 6.06 -44.42
C ALA A 70 -17.55 6.14 -44.71
N ASP A 71 -16.76 6.83 -43.87
CA ASP A 71 -15.32 6.97 -44.07
C ASP A 71 -14.57 5.77 -43.49
N LEU A 72 -15.06 5.20 -42.39
CA LEU A 72 -14.58 3.93 -41.84
C LEU A 72 -14.68 2.79 -42.87
N MET A 73 -15.78 2.71 -43.60
CA MET A 73 -16.00 1.71 -44.65
C MET A 73 -15.07 1.87 -45.86
N LYS A 74 -14.48 3.05 -46.07
CA LYS A 74 -13.52 3.32 -47.16
C LYS A 74 -12.08 3.01 -46.76
N LEU A 75 -11.80 2.73 -45.49
CA LEU A 75 -10.44 2.45 -45.03
C LEU A 75 -9.93 1.16 -45.69
N GLY A 76 -8.79 1.31 -46.34
CA GLY A 76 -8.07 0.22 -46.99
C GLY A 76 -6.66 0.07 -46.43
N ARG A 77 -5.88 -0.83 -47.04
CA ARG A 77 -4.47 -0.97 -46.70
C ARG A 77 -3.73 0.34 -46.95
N GLY A 78 -2.95 0.78 -45.97
CA GLY A 78 -2.17 2.02 -46.04
C GLY A 78 -2.94 3.29 -45.69
N ALA A 79 -4.21 3.20 -45.28
CA ALA A 79 -4.93 4.36 -44.77
C ALA A 79 -4.31 4.84 -43.44
N VAL A 80 -4.12 6.16 -43.32
CA VAL A 80 -3.60 6.81 -42.10
C VAL A 80 -4.74 7.55 -41.43
N ILE A 81 -4.98 7.25 -40.16
CA ILE A 81 -6.03 7.90 -39.35
C ILE A 81 -5.37 8.94 -38.45
N PRO A 82 -5.66 10.24 -38.63
CA PRO A 82 -5.18 11.25 -37.71
C PRO A 82 -5.88 11.09 -36.35
N LEU A 83 -5.10 11.10 -35.27
CA LEU A 83 -5.61 11.09 -33.90
C LEU A 83 -5.67 12.51 -33.34
N ASP A 84 -6.42 12.69 -32.27
CA ASP A 84 -6.57 13.97 -31.54
C ASP A 84 -5.36 14.37 -30.68
N HIS A 85 -4.46 13.43 -30.36
CA HIS A 85 -3.29 13.67 -29.51
C HIS A 85 -2.13 14.33 -30.28
N ARG A 86 -1.46 15.28 -29.64
CA ARG A 86 -0.27 15.95 -30.18
C ARG A 86 1.02 15.21 -29.81
N VAL A 87 2.04 15.38 -30.64
CA VAL A 87 3.38 14.85 -30.36
C VAL A 87 3.92 15.45 -29.07
N GLY A 88 4.30 14.59 -28.13
CA GLY A 88 4.84 14.97 -26.83
C GLY A 88 3.81 15.14 -25.72
N GLU A 89 2.52 14.98 -26.01
CA GLU A 89 1.49 14.90 -24.96
C GLU A 89 1.55 13.54 -24.23
N PRO A 90 1.28 13.52 -22.91
CA PRO A 90 1.25 12.27 -22.16
C PRO A 90 0.06 11.41 -22.61
N VAL A 91 0.31 10.11 -22.77
CA VAL A 91 -0.71 9.10 -23.10
C VAL A 91 -1.59 8.79 -21.89
N GLU A 92 -2.82 8.39 -22.15
CA GLU A 92 -3.78 8.04 -21.11
C GLU A 92 -3.71 6.55 -20.77
N VAL A 93 -3.64 6.24 -19.47
CA VAL A 93 -3.69 4.87 -18.95
C VAL A 93 -5.07 4.60 -18.42
N VAL A 94 -5.75 3.64 -19.02
CA VAL A 94 -7.14 3.29 -18.76
C VAL A 94 -7.22 1.88 -18.19
N VAL A 95 -7.98 1.72 -17.12
CA VAL A 95 -8.29 0.43 -16.51
C VAL A 95 -9.79 0.23 -16.51
N ASN A 96 -10.27 -0.84 -17.13
CA ASN A 96 -11.71 -1.14 -17.27
C ASN A 96 -12.55 0.07 -17.76
N GLY A 97 -12.01 0.86 -18.69
CA GLY A 97 -12.69 2.03 -19.26
C GLY A 97 -12.61 3.31 -18.43
N ARG A 98 -11.86 3.35 -17.33
CA ARG A 98 -11.61 4.57 -16.54
C ARG A 98 -10.16 5.01 -16.65
N ILE A 99 -9.93 6.30 -16.88
CA ILE A 99 -8.59 6.90 -16.85
C ILE A 99 -8.10 6.89 -15.40
N VAL A 100 -6.97 6.23 -15.16
CA VAL A 100 -6.34 6.12 -13.83
C VAL A 100 -5.02 6.86 -13.74
N ALA A 101 -4.36 7.12 -14.87
CA ALA A 101 -3.09 7.82 -14.90
C ALA A 101 -2.81 8.41 -16.30
N ARG A 102 -1.82 9.29 -16.34
CA ARG A 102 -1.20 9.82 -17.56
C ARG A 102 0.30 9.52 -17.52
N GLY A 103 0.93 9.34 -18.68
CA GLY A 103 2.35 9.00 -18.73
C GLY A 103 3.03 9.25 -20.06
N ALA A 104 4.36 9.15 -20.08
CA ALA A 104 5.16 9.23 -21.29
C ALA A 104 5.50 7.83 -21.81
N VAL A 105 5.44 7.64 -23.13
CA VAL A 105 5.86 6.38 -23.76
C VAL A 105 7.38 6.29 -23.71
N VAL A 106 7.89 5.19 -23.18
CA VAL A 106 9.33 4.88 -23.10
C VAL A 106 9.61 3.56 -23.81
N VAL A 107 10.83 3.37 -24.28
CA VAL A 107 11.28 2.07 -24.79
C VAL A 107 11.98 1.36 -23.64
N VAL A 108 11.54 0.13 -23.37
CA VAL A 108 12.19 -0.74 -22.41
C VAL A 108 13.26 -1.54 -23.16
N GLU A 109 14.52 -1.28 -22.81
CA GLU A 109 15.68 -2.03 -23.30
C GLU A 109 15.70 -3.40 -22.63
N ASP A 110 14.96 -4.33 -23.23
CA ASP A 110 14.99 -5.76 -22.95
C ASP A 110 15.26 -6.51 -24.27
N GLU A 111 15.43 -7.82 -24.25
CA GLU A 111 15.81 -8.66 -25.40
C GLU A 111 14.91 -8.47 -26.65
N ASN A 112 13.71 -7.93 -26.47
CA ASN A 112 12.84 -7.45 -27.54
C ASN A 112 12.38 -6.03 -27.16
N SER A 113 12.99 -4.97 -27.68
CA SER A 113 12.66 -3.57 -27.34
C SER A 113 11.14 -3.35 -27.27
N ARG A 114 10.58 -3.30 -26.05
CA ARG A 114 9.13 -3.20 -25.82
C ARG A 114 8.77 -1.74 -25.56
N PHE A 115 7.53 -1.39 -25.87
CA PHE A 115 6.96 -0.15 -25.37
C PHE A 115 6.64 -0.30 -23.88
N GLY A 116 6.98 0.73 -23.11
CA GLY A 116 6.56 0.94 -21.74
C GLY A 116 5.93 2.32 -21.58
N VAL A 117 5.34 2.57 -20.42
CA VAL A 117 4.79 3.88 -20.07
C VAL A 117 5.35 4.27 -18.70
N SER A 118 6.02 5.41 -18.63
CA SER A 118 6.41 6.05 -17.38
C SER A 118 5.28 6.95 -16.91
N LEU A 119 4.69 6.63 -15.75
CA LEU A 119 3.58 7.40 -15.19
C LEU A 119 4.06 8.79 -14.77
N THR A 120 3.41 9.83 -15.28
CA THR A 120 3.68 11.22 -14.90
C THR A 120 2.67 11.70 -13.85
N GLU A 121 1.41 11.28 -13.97
CA GLU A 121 0.33 11.72 -13.10
C GLU A 121 -0.63 10.57 -12.81
N ILE A 122 -1.17 10.47 -11.59
CA ILE A 122 -2.17 9.47 -11.19
C ILE A 122 -3.49 10.19 -10.92
N VAL A 123 -4.53 9.79 -11.65
CA VAL A 123 -5.87 10.37 -11.55
C VAL A 123 -6.67 9.52 -10.55
N GLY A 124 -7.02 10.10 -9.41
CA GLY A 124 -7.82 9.42 -8.39
C GLY A 124 -7.02 8.64 -7.34
N GLY A 125 -5.70 8.87 -7.26
CA GLY A 125 -4.95 8.47 -6.07
C GLY A 125 -5.52 9.22 -4.88
N THR A 126 -6.22 8.52 -3.99
CA THR A 126 -6.52 9.05 -2.67
C THR A 126 -5.19 9.38 -2.02
N THR A 127 -4.83 10.66 -2.04
CA THR A 127 -3.85 11.22 -1.13
C THR A 127 -4.33 10.81 0.26
N GLY A 128 -3.70 9.78 0.83
CA GLY A 128 -3.67 9.58 2.27
C GLY A 128 -2.90 10.76 2.84
N ALA A 129 -3.54 11.92 2.88
CA ALA A 129 -3.12 13.01 3.72
C ALA A 129 -3.29 12.49 5.14
N GLU A 130 -2.16 12.17 5.77
CA GLU A 130 -2.06 12.14 7.23
C GLU A 130 -2.76 13.38 7.78
N ALA A 131 -3.78 13.14 8.61
CA ALA A 131 -4.43 14.10 9.49
C ALA A 131 -4.47 13.48 10.88
#